data_AF-A0A7C7NWD0-F1
#
_entry.id   AF-A0A7C7NWD0-F1
#
_cell.length_a   1.000
_cell.length_b   1.000
_cell.length_c   1.000
_cell.angle_alpha   90.00
_cell.angle_beta   90.00
_cell.angle_gamma   90.00
#
_symmetry.space_group_name_H-M   'P 1'
#
loop_
_entity.id
_entity.type
_entity.pdbx_description
1 polymer ?
#
loop_
_entity_poly.entity_id
_entity_poly.type
_entity_poly.pdbx_seq_one_letter_code
_entity_poly.pdbx_strand_id
1 'polypeptide(L)'
;MELSEKHIAFIDNSLLLYGVKNQDLREDLLDHICTYIESQNSDDFNKLYQKALQKFGGYASFQNLQLETNHQKLAKEIITVNKLKFSFGFVVIFLLVFSLVFQMMSWPYANAWLLAAIAVTVVVILPAHLYANYKKSIHKYS
;
A
#
# COMPACT_ATOMS: atom_id res chain seq x y z
N MET A 1 -26.23 -25.82 -3.52
CA MET A 1 -25.38 -26.96 -3.10
C MET A 1 -24.68 -26.59 -1.80
N GLU A 2 -24.51 -27.49 -0.83
CA GLU A 2 -23.66 -27.21 0.36
C GLU A 2 -22.20 -27.61 0.08
N LEU A 3 -21.26 -26.73 0.41
CA LEU A 3 -19.83 -26.98 0.20
C LEU A 3 -19.23 -27.77 1.36
N SER A 4 -18.50 -28.84 1.03
CA SER A 4 -17.64 -29.56 1.97
C SER A 4 -16.34 -28.78 2.21
N GLU A 5 -15.72 -28.96 3.38
CA GLU A 5 -14.37 -28.44 3.68
C GLU A 5 -13.33 -28.78 2.60
N LYS A 6 -13.46 -29.95 1.95
CA LYS A 6 -12.57 -30.33 0.84
C LYS A 6 -12.71 -29.40 -0.37
N HIS A 7 -13.92 -28.93 -0.67
CA HIS A 7 -14.16 -28.00 -1.77
C HIS A 7 -13.61 -26.61 -1.44
N ILE A 8 -13.80 -26.15 -0.20
CA ILE A 8 -13.26 -24.87 0.28
C ILE A 8 -11.73 -24.89 0.21
N ALA A 9 -11.10 -25.95 0.74
CA ALA A 9 -9.66 -26.13 0.67
C ALA A 9 -9.16 -26.21 -0.78
N PHE A 10 -9.90 -26.86 -1.68
CA PHE A 10 -9.55 -26.89 -3.10
C PHE A 10 -9.55 -25.49 -3.73
N ILE A 11 -10.55 -24.67 -3.45
CA ILE A 11 -10.66 -23.31 -3.98
C ILE A 11 -9.49 -22.45 -3.46
N ASP A 12 -9.23 -22.46 -2.15
CA ASP A 12 -8.16 -21.67 -1.55
C ASP A 12 -6.78 -22.07 -2.09
N ASN A 13 -6.48 -23.37 -2.14
CA ASN A 13 -5.23 -23.88 -2.71
C ASN A 13 -5.09 -23.53 -4.20
N SER A 14 -6.19 -23.56 -4.95
CA SER A 14 -6.17 -23.15 -6.37
C SER A 14 -5.85 -21.68 -6.51
N LEU A 15 -6.51 -20.79 -5.76
CA LEU A 15 -6.23 -19.35 -5.77
C LEU A 15 -4.75 -19.06 -5.45
N LEU A 16 -4.20 -19.75 -4.43
CA LEU A 16 -2.79 -19.61 -4.05
C LEU A 16 -1.86 -20.12 -5.17
N LEU A 17 -2.14 -21.29 -5.73
CA LEU A 17 -1.34 -21.92 -6.80
C LEU A 17 -1.32 -21.07 -8.08
N TYR A 18 -2.43 -20.42 -8.41
CA TYR A 18 -2.53 -19.51 -9.55
C TYR A 18 -2.10 -18.07 -9.23
N GLY A 19 -1.43 -17.83 -8.10
CA GLY A 19 -0.68 -16.60 -7.85
C GLY A 19 -1.42 -15.50 -7.10
N VAL A 20 -2.57 -15.78 -6.49
CA VAL A 20 -3.26 -14.83 -5.57
C VAL A 20 -2.55 -14.88 -4.21
N LYS A 21 -1.48 -14.09 -4.07
CA LYS A 21 -0.63 -14.09 -2.87
C LYS A 21 -1.21 -13.23 -1.73
N ASN A 22 -1.96 -12.18 -2.06
CA ASN A 22 -2.53 -11.30 -1.06
C ASN A 22 -3.62 -12.05 -0.28
N GLN A 23 -3.47 -12.14 1.04
CA GLN A 23 -4.38 -12.89 1.90
C GLN A 23 -5.79 -12.30 1.89
N ASP A 24 -5.93 -10.99 2.11
CA ASP A 24 -7.23 -10.30 2.13
C ASP A 24 -8.02 -10.57 0.84
N LEU A 25 -7.38 -10.42 -0.31
CA LEU A 25 -7.98 -10.69 -1.62
C LEU A 25 -8.33 -12.17 -1.80
N ARG A 26 -7.48 -13.09 -1.32
CA ARG A 26 -7.75 -14.52 -1.43
C ARG A 26 -8.95 -14.93 -0.59
N GLU A 27 -9.06 -14.41 0.63
CA GLU A 27 -10.21 -14.65 1.52
C GLU A 27 -11.51 -14.10 0.91
N ASP A 28 -11.46 -12.88 0.37
CA ASP A 28 -12.60 -12.25 -0.32
C ASP A 28 -13.05 -13.05 -1.56
N LEU A 29 -12.10 -13.47 -2.40
CA LEU A 29 -12.37 -14.32 -3.55
C LEU A 29 -12.91 -15.69 -3.15
N LEU A 30 -12.36 -16.30 -2.10
CA LEU A 30 -12.84 -17.57 -1.57
C LEU A 30 -14.30 -17.45 -1.14
N ASP A 31 -14.65 -16.44 -0.34
CA ASP A 31 -16.00 -16.19 0.15
C ASP A 31 -17.00 -15.96 -1.01
N HIS A 32 -16.61 -15.15 -1.98
CA HIS A 32 -17.44 -14.86 -3.15
C HIS A 32 -17.62 -16.07 -4.09
N ILE A 33 -16.60 -16.90 -4.27
CA ILE A 33 -16.70 -18.14 -5.04
C ILE A 33 -17.60 -19.14 -4.30
N CYS A 34 -17.41 -19.32 -2.98
CA CYS A 34 -18.23 -20.21 -2.17
C CYS A 34 -19.70 -19.81 -2.21
N THR A 35 -20.01 -18.55 -1.89
CA THR A 35 -21.37 -18.00 -1.92
C THR A 35 -22.01 -18.15 -3.31
N TYR A 36 -21.25 -17.94 -4.38
CA TYR A 36 -21.76 -18.14 -5.74
C TYR A 36 -22.13 -19.58 -6.02
N ILE A 37 -21.28 -20.55 -5.64
CA ILE A 37 -21.56 -21.98 -5.84
C ILE A 37 -22.77 -22.42 -5.00
N GLU A 38 -22.87 -21.96 -3.76
CA GLU A 38 -23.96 -22.31 -2.85
C GLU A 38 -25.32 -21.81 -3.35
N SER A 39 -25.34 -20.64 -3.97
CA SER A 39 -26.55 -20.03 -4.56
C SER A 39 -27.12 -20.78 -5.77
N GLN A 40 -26.39 -21.74 -6.34
CA GLN A 40 -26.79 -22.46 -7.54
C GLN A 40 -27.42 -23.83 -7.22
N ASN A 41 -28.49 -24.16 -7.95
CA ASN A 41 -29.25 -25.40 -7.80
C ASN A 41 -28.70 -26.56 -8.66
N SER A 42 -27.37 -26.71 -8.72
CA SER A 42 -26.71 -27.77 -9.49
C SER A 42 -25.72 -28.54 -8.61
N ASP A 43 -25.62 -29.85 -8.82
CA ASP A 43 -24.76 -30.73 -8.01
C ASP A 43 -23.32 -30.85 -8.56
N ASP A 44 -23.04 -30.29 -9.74
CA ASP A 44 -21.71 -30.39 -10.35
C ASP A 44 -20.80 -29.23 -9.91
N PHE A 45 -20.03 -29.49 -8.85
CA PHE A 45 -19.04 -28.56 -8.30
C PHE A 45 -18.07 -28.04 -9.37
N ASN A 46 -17.51 -28.92 -10.22
CA ASN A 46 -16.49 -28.52 -11.18
C ASN A 46 -17.04 -27.53 -12.21
N LYS A 47 -18.26 -27.78 -12.68
CA LYS A 47 -18.97 -26.87 -13.60
C LYS A 47 -19.33 -25.55 -12.92
N LEU A 48 -19.78 -25.58 -11.67
CA LEU A 48 -20.08 -24.36 -10.91
C LEU A 48 -18.83 -23.54 -10.61
N TYR A 49 -17.72 -24.20 -10.29
CA TYR A 49 -16.43 -23.56 -10.05
C TYR A 49 -15.90 -22.88 -11.31
N GLN A 50 -15.94 -23.56 -12.47
CA GLN A 50 -15.56 -22.94 -13.74
C GLN A 50 -16.44 -21.73 -14.08
N LYS A 51 -17.75 -21.82 -13.83
CA LYS A 51 -18.67 -20.67 -13.99
C LYS A 51 -18.36 -19.54 -13.02
N ALA A 52 -17.97 -19.85 -11.78
CA ALA A 52 -17.56 -18.86 -10.79
C ALA A 52 -16.33 -18.10 -11.27
N LEU A 53 -15.28 -18.83 -11.69
CA LEU A 53 -14.08 -18.23 -12.26
C LEU A 53 -14.39 -17.37 -13.49
N GLN A 54 -15.25 -17.84 -14.39
CA GLN A 54 -15.67 -17.06 -15.56
C GLN A 54 -16.43 -15.78 -15.16
N LYS A 55 -17.32 -15.86 -14.16
CA LYS A 55 -18.10 -14.73 -13.67
C LYS A 55 -17.22 -13.65 -13.02
N PHE A 56 -16.21 -14.04 -12.26
CA PHE A 56 -15.33 -13.12 -11.56
C PHE A 56 -14.08 -12.70 -12.37
N GLY A 57 -13.99 -13.12 -13.64
CA GLY A 57 -12.93 -12.68 -14.57
C GLY A 57 -11.67 -13.54 -14.58
N GLY A 58 -11.64 -14.63 -13.81
CA GLY A 58 -10.57 -15.62 -13.78
C GLY A 58 -9.27 -15.14 -13.13
N TYR A 59 -8.27 -16.04 -13.10
CA TYR A 59 -7.02 -15.82 -12.37
C TYR A 59 -6.23 -14.59 -12.83
N ALA A 60 -6.25 -14.28 -14.13
CA ALA A 60 -5.58 -13.08 -14.65
C ALA A 60 -6.17 -11.79 -14.07
N SER A 61 -7.50 -11.73 -13.92
CA SER A 61 -8.19 -10.60 -13.28
C SER A 61 -7.78 -10.49 -11.80
N PHE A 62 -7.72 -11.61 -11.08
CA PHE A 62 -7.33 -11.63 -9.67
C PHE A 62 -5.89 -11.13 -9.46
N GLN A 63 -4.97 -11.54 -10.32
CA GLN A 63 -3.59 -11.05 -10.30
C GLN A 63 -3.53 -9.53 -10.59
N ASN A 64 -4.30 -9.06 -11.56
CA ASN A 64 -4.38 -7.63 -11.88
C ASN A 64 -4.94 -6.81 -10.72
N LEU A 65 -5.99 -7.30 -10.04
CA LEU A 65 -6.55 -6.66 -8.84
C LEU A 65 -5.51 -6.55 -7.72
N GLN A 66 -4.72 -7.61 -7.51
CA GLN A 66 -3.64 -7.57 -6.53
C GLN A 66 -2.57 -6.54 -6.91
N LEU A 67 -2.15 -6.51 -8.18
CA LEU A 67 -1.15 -5.56 -8.68
C LEU A 67 -1.64 -4.12 -8.52
N GLU A 68 -2.88 -3.83 -8.92
CA GLU A 68 -3.47 -2.50 -8.77
C GLU A 68 -3.56 -2.09 -7.29
N THR A 69 -4.05 -2.98 -6.43
CA THR A 69 -4.13 -2.73 -4.98
C THR A 69 -2.76 -2.43 -4.39
N ASN A 70 -1.73 -3.19 -4.79
CA ASN A 70 -0.35 -2.95 -4.36
C ASN A 70 0.14 -1.58 -4.85
N HIS A 71 -0.08 -1.23 -6.12
CA HIS A 71 0.27 0.08 -6.66
C HIS A 71 -0.42 1.22 -5.92
N GLN A 72 -1.71 1.08 -5.60
CA GLN A 72 -2.46 2.07 -4.84
C GLN A 72 -1.95 2.21 -3.40
N LYS A 73 -1.67 1.10 -2.70
CA LYS A 73 -1.07 1.11 -1.34
C LYS A 73 0.27 1.86 -1.36
N LEU A 74 1.11 1.60 -2.33
CA LEU A 74 2.41 2.27 -2.48
C LEU A 74 2.27 3.75 -2.78
N ALA A 75 1.40 4.11 -3.72
CA ALA A 75 1.11 5.50 -4.05
C ALA A 75 0.65 6.25 -2.80
N LYS A 76 -0.24 5.66 -2.00
CA LYS A 76 -0.73 6.23 -0.75
C LYS A 76 0.40 6.44 0.26
N GLU A 77 1.29 5.47 0.44
CA GLU A 77 2.42 5.61 1.36
C GLU A 77 3.41 6.69 0.92
N ILE A 78 3.73 6.77 -0.38
CA ILE A 78 4.58 7.83 -0.94
C ILE A 78 3.93 9.20 -0.76
N ILE A 79 2.62 9.32 -1.00
CA ILE A 79 1.87 10.57 -0.79
C ILE A 79 1.94 10.97 0.69
N THR A 80 1.76 10.05 1.62
CA THR A 80 1.86 10.31 3.07
C THR A 80 3.25 10.83 3.46
N VAL A 81 4.32 10.20 2.96
CA VAL A 81 5.69 10.66 3.20
C VAL A 81 5.93 12.03 2.58
N ASN A 82 5.39 12.31 1.39
CA ASN A 82 5.50 13.62 0.75
C ASN A 82 4.75 14.71 1.52
N LYS A 83 3.56 14.43 2.04
CA LYS A 83 2.81 15.35 2.92
C LYS A 83 3.59 15.68 4.18
N LEU A 84 4.21 14.67 4.81
CA LEU A 84 5.06 14.86 5.98
C LEU A 84 6.27 15.75 5.66
N LYS A 85 6.99 15.45 4.58
CA LYS A 85 8.12 16.27 4.11
C LYS A 85 7.72 17.71 3.84
N PHE A 86 6.56 17.94 3.22
CA PHE A 86 6.05 19.28 2.95
C PHE A 86 5.77 20.05 4.26
N SER A 87 5.13 19.40 5.23
CA SER A 87 4.86 20.01 6.55
C SER A 87 6.16 20.38 7.28
N PHE A 88 7.13 19.47 7.36
CA PHE A 88 8.44 19.77 7.97
C PHE A 88 9.26 20.79 7.17
N GLY A 89 9.12 20.81 5.84
CA GLY A 89 9.73 21.83 5.00
C GLY A 89 9.25 23.24 5.36
N PHE A 90 7.96 23.40 5.66
CA PHE A 90 7.42 24.67 6.15
C PHE A 90 8.03 25.08 7.50
N VAL A 91 8.18 24.13 8.43
CA VAL A 91 8.84 24.37 9.73
C VAL A 91 10.29 24.81 9.53
N VAL A 92 11.03 24.18 8.62
CA VAL A 92 12.42 24.56 8.32
C VAL A 92 12.50 25.98 7.77
N ILE A 93 11.63 26.35 6.81
CA ILE A 93 11.59 27.70 6.25
C ILE A 93 11.30 28.73 7.36
N PHE A 94 10.34 28.42 8.24
CA PHE A 94 10.01 29.29 9.36
C PHE A 94 11.20 29.49 10.31
N LEU A 95 11.91 28.42 10.67
CA LEU A 95 13.12 28.48 11.51
C LEU A 95 14.23 29.31 10.85
N LEU A 96 14.42 29.18 9.52
CA LEU A 96 15.39 29.96 8.78
C LEU A 96 15.04 31.46 8.77
N VAL A 97 13.78 31.80 8.51
CA VAL A 97 13.32 33.21 8.58
C VAL A 97 13.50 33.77 9.98
N PHE A 98 13.13 33.01 11.02
CA PHE A 98 13.36 33.41 12.42
C PHE A 98 14.83 33.65 12.72
N SER A 99 15.71 32.74 12.28
CA SER A 99 17.15 32.88 12.42
C SER A 99 17.65 34.18 11.77
N LEU A 100 17.20 34.49 10.55
CA LEU A 100 17.62 35.70 9.84
C LEU A 100 17.16 36.97 10.54
N VAL A 101 15.91 37.01 11.04
CA VAL A 101 15.40 38.16 11.79
C VAL A 101 16.22 38.38 13.06
N PHE A 102 16.53 37.32 13.81
CA PHE A 102 17.38 37.41 15.00
C PHE A 102 18.79 37.89 14.67
N GLN A 103 19.34 37.44 13.54
CA GLN A 103 20.65 37.89 13.07
C GLN A 103 20.64 39.39 12.71
N MET A 104 19.59 39.87 12.03
CA MET A 104 19.43 41.29 11.68
C MET A 104 19.22 42.18 12.90
N MET A 105 18.39 41.74 13.85
CA MET A 105 18.13 42.47 15.09
C MET A 105 19.27 42.36 16.12
N SER A 106 20.35 41.63 15.78
CA SER A 106 21.48 41.33 16.69
C SER A 106 21.03 40.69 18.00
N TRP A 107 19.94 39.92 17.97
CA TRP A 107 19.44 39.20 19.12
C TRP A 107 20.27 37.94 19.38
N PRO A 108 20.48 37.57 20.65
CA PRO A 108 21.16 36.33 20.98
C PRO A 108 20.37 35.14 20.40
N TYR A 109 21.05 34.02 20.16
CA TYR A 109 20.46 32.75 19.67
C TYR A 109 20.12 32.66 18.17
N ALA A 110 20.48 33.63 17.33
CA ALA A 110 20.31 33.52 15.87
C ALA A 110 20.89 32.18 15.33
N ASN A 111 22.11 31.85 15.71
CA ASN A 111 22.77 30.60 15.29
C ASN A 111 22.09 29.33 15.81
N ALA A 112 21.39 29.40 16.95
CA ALA A 112 20.67 28.24 17.49
C ALA A 112 19.47 27.88 16.61
N TRP A 113 18.73 28.88 16.13
CA TRP A 113 17.63 28.68 15.18
C TRP A 113 18.11 28.13 13.83
N LEU A 114 19.24 28.64 13.32
CA LEU A 114 19.88 28.11 12.12
C LEU A 114 20.25 26.63 12.29
N LEU A 115 20.91 26.28 13.39
CA LEU A 115 21.32 24.91 13.68
C LEU A 115 20.11 23.99 13.82
N ALA A 116 19.03 24.45 14.44
CA ALA A 116 17.77 23.70 14.53
C ALA A 116 17.17 23.42 13.14
N ALA A 117 17.17 24.39 12.24
CA ALA A 117 16.66 24.21 10.88
C ALA A 117 17.50 23.17 10.10
N ILE A 118 18.83 23.22 10.23
CA ILE A 118 19.75 22.25 9.65
C ILE A 118 19.50 20.86 10.25
N ALA A 119 19.38 20.76 11.58
CA ALA A 119 19.14 19.50 12.27
C ALA A 119 17.83 18.84 11.80
N VAL A 120 16.73 19.59 11.69
CA VAL A 120 15.45 19.07 11.17
C VAL A 120 15.60 18.58 9.74
N THR A 121 16.34 19.30 8.90
CA THR A 121 16.59 18.88 7.51
C THR A 121 17.35 17.56 7.44
N VAL A 122 18.43 17.42 8.22
CA VAL A 122 19.28 16.22 8.22
C VAL A 122 18.60 15.03 8.88
N VAL A 123 17.82 15.24 9.95
CA VAL A 123 17.22 14.15 10.73
C VAL A 123 15.84 13.74 10.20
N VAL A 124 15.09 14.65 9.57
CA VAL A 124 13.71 14.37 9.13
C VAL A 124 13.63 14.31 7.61
N ILE A 125 14.03 15.38 6.91
CA ILE A 125 13.83 15.49 5.46
C ILE A 125 14.70 14.48 4.71
N LEU A 126 15.98 14.36 5.08
CA LEU A 126 16.91 13.46 4.41
C LEU A 126 16.53 11.97 4.57
N PRO A 127 16.23 11.44 5.78
CA PRO A 127 15.79 10.06 5.93
C PRO A 127 14.45 9.79 5.23
N ALA A 128 13.50 10.74 5.28
CA ALA A 128 12.23 10.61 4.57
C ALA A 128 12.43 10.55 3.04
N HIS A 129 13.40 11.29 2.51
CA HIS A 129 13.75 11.25 1.08
C HIS A 129 14.39 9.91 0.68
N LEU A 130 15.37 9.43 1.46
CA LEU A 130 16.02 8.14 1.23
C LEU A 130 15.02 6.97 1.35
N TYR A 131 14.16 6.99 2.37
CA TYR A 131 13.11 5.99 2.57
C TYR A 131 12.15 5.93 1.39
N ALA A 132 11.68 7.08 0.90
CA ALA A 132 10.79 7.13 -0.26
C ALA A 132 11.45 6.54 -1.53
N ASN A 133 12.73 6.86 -1.76
CA ASN A 133 13.47 6.34 -2.90
C ASN A 133 13.76 4.84 -2.78
N TYR A 134 14.13 4.37 -1.59
CA TYR A 134 14.32 2.95 -1.30
C TYR A 134 13.04 2.14 -1.55
N LYS A 135 11.90 2.61 -1.03
CA LYS A 135 10.61 1.95 -1.20
C LYS A 135 10.16 1.90 -2.66
N LYS A 136 10.40 2.99 -3.39
CA LYS A 136 10.17 3.08 -4.84
C LYS A 136 11.09 2.14 -5.62
N SER A 137 12.34 1.97 -5.19
CA SER A 137 13.30 1.04 -5.80
C SER A 137 12.82 -0.41 -5.70
N ILE A 138 12.44 -0.86 -4.50
CA ILE A 138 11.97 -2.25 -4.31
C ILE A 138 10.77 -2.57 -5.20
N HIS A 139 9.81 -1.64 -5.31
CA HIS A 139 8.58 -1.86 -6.06
C HIS A 139 8.69 -1.60 -7.56
N LYS A 140 9.82 -1.07 -8.05
CA LYS A 140 10.08 -0.97 -9.49
C LYS A 140 10.51 -2.33 -10.08
N TYR A 141 10.90 -3.29 -9.24
CA TYR A 141 11.42 -4.60 -9.64
C TYR A 141 10.60 -5.79 -9.10
N SER A 142 9.46 -5.54 -8.46
CA SER A 142 8.50 -6.56 -8.01
C SER A 142 7.18 -6.38 -8.75
#